data_AF-A0A3Q3FY33-F1
#
_entry.id   AF-A0A3Q3FY33-F1
#
_cell.length_a   1.000
_cell.length_b   1.000
_cell.length_c   1.000
_cell.angle_alpha   90.00
_cell.angle_beta   90.00
_cell.angle_gamma   90.00
#
_symmetry.space_group_name_H-M   'P 1'
#
loop_
_entity.id
_entity.type
_entity.pdbx_description
1 polymer ?
#
loop_
_entity_poly.entity_id
_entity_poly.type
_entity_poly.pdbx_seq_one_letter_code
_entity_poly.pdbx_strand_id
1 'polypeptide(L)'
;MTLYARVSTDTSPEILYQLLTEQWKLSPPNLLISVTGGAKNFYLKARIKNMFHRGLIKVAQTTGAWIITGGTHAGVMKHVGQAVRDNALSMATWGIIHNKDALVRPEVQSLHLHTSWTVCVSSCKMQHPPPPPPPLSAGLFSSTLPDGH
;
A
#
# COMPACT_ATOMS: atom_id res chain seq x y z
N MET A 1 8.06 9.18 -0.15
CA MET A 1 8.15 8.54 1.19
C MET A 1 6.91 7.69 1.39
N THR A 2 7.02 6.37 1.27
CA THR A 2 5.89 5.42 1.31
C THR A 2 5.80 4.78 2.69
N LEU A 3 4.65 4.88 3.34
CA LEU A 3 4.38 4.23 4.64
C LEU A 3 3.91 2.79 4.42
N TYR A 4 4.36 1.86 5.26
CA TYR A 4 3.81 0.51 5.31
C TYR A 4 3.67 -0.03 6.73
N ALA A 5 2.74 -0.95 6.90
CA ALA A 5 2.54 -1.74 8.12
C ALA A 5 2.27 -3.21 7.78
N ARG A 6 2.89 -4.12 8.53
CA ARG A 6 2.53 -5.55 8.52
C ARG A 6 1.44 -5.77 9.57
N VAL A 7 0.31 -6.32 9.14
CA VAL A 7 -0.90 -6.51 9.94
C VAL A 7 -1.29 -7.98 9.89
N SER A 8 -1.75 -8.53 11.01
CA SER A 8 -2.21 -9.91 11.06
C SER A 8 -3.61 -10.04 10.43
N THR A 9 -3.95 -11.20 9.87
CA THR A 9 -5.28 -11.47 9.27
C THR A 9 -6.45 -11.31 10.23
N ASP A 10 -6.20 -11.50 11.51
CA ASP A 10 -7.18 -11.43 12.60
C ASP A 10 -7.28 -10.02 13.22
N THR A 11 -6.47 -9.06 12.76
CA THR A 11 -6.57 -7.67 13.22
C THR A 11 -7.91 -7.09 12.82
N SER A 12 -8.62 -6.47 13.76
CA SER A 12 -9.93 -5.89 13.47
C SER A 12 -9.80 -4.71 12.49
N PRO A 13 -10.78 -4.53 11.58
CA PRO A 13 -10.76 -3.43 10.62
C PRO A 13 -10.72 -2.04 11.27
N GLU A 14 -11.28 -1.90 12.48
CA GLU A 14 -11.28 -0.66 13.26
C GLU A 14 -9.86 -0.21 13.59
N ILE A 15 -9.00 -1.14 14.02
CA ILE A 15 -7.59 -0.86 14.31
C ILE A 15 -6.87 -0.38 13.04
N LEU A 16 -7.15 -1.02 11.90
CA LEU A 16 -6.58 -0.61 10.61
C LEU A 16 -7.06 0.79 10.22
N TYR A 17 -8.34 1.09 10.43
CA TYR A 17 -8.89 2.42 10.14
C TYR A 17 -8.26 3.51 11.02
N GLN A 18 -8.05 3.23 12.31
CA GLN A 18 -7.36 4.14 13.23
C GLN A 18 -5.90 4.35 12.83
N LEU A 19 -5.20 3.30 12.41
CA LEU A 19 -3.85 3.42 11.86
C LEU A 19 -3.81 4.40 10.67
N LEU A 20 -4.73 4.23 9.71
CA LEU A 20 -4.79 5.04 8.50
C LEU A 20 -5.11 6.52 8.81
N THR A 21 -6.08 6.78 9.68
CA THR A 21 -6.58 8.13 9.93
C THR A 21 -5.87 8.87 11.07
N GLU A 22 -5.55 8.18 12.16
CA GLU A 22 -4.96 8.79 13.35
C GLU A 22 -3.43 8.81 13.30
N GLN A 23 -2.79 7.73 12.85
CA GLN A 23 -1.32 7.63 12.85
C GLN A 23 -0.73 8.12 11.52
N TRP A 24 -1.29 7.68 10.40
CA TRP A 24 -0.84 8.07 9.06
C TRP A 24 -1.50 9.35 8.55
N LYS A 25 -2.43 9.92 9.33
CA LYS A 25 -3.08 11.22 9.07
C LYS A 25 -3.77 11.29 7.71
N LEU A 26 -4.26 10.16 7.19
CA LEU A 26 -5.07 10.16 5.99
C LEU A 26 -6.46 10.73 6.29
N SER A 27 -6.96 11.60 5.42
CA SER A 27 -8.33 12.08 5.53
C SER A 27 -9.31 10.91 5.39
N PRO A 28 -10.32 10.79 6.28
CA PRO A 28 -11.39 9.82 6.13
C PRO A 28 -12.03 9.89 4.73
N PRO A 29 -12.24 8.76 4.05
CA PRO A 29 -12.76 8.77 2.70
C PRO A 29 -14.27 8.93 2.69
N ASN A 30 -14.81 9.63 1.69
CA ASN A 30 -16.26 9.63 1.43
C ASN A 30 -16.70 8.46 0.54
N LEU A 31 -15.74 7.75 -0.05
CA LEU A 31 -15.97 6.62 -0.95
C LEU A 31 -14.76 5.67 -0.93
N LEU A 32 -15.04 4.37 -0.94
CA LEU A 32 -14.02 3.32 -1.11
C LEU A 32 -14.16 2.71 -2.50
N ILE A 33 -13.04 2.64 -3.24
CA ILE A 33 -13.00 2.02 -4.57
C ILE A 33 -12.00 0.87 -4.52
N SER A 34 -12.48 -0.36 -4.62
CA SER A 34 -11.60 -1.52 -4.77
C SER A 34 -11.31 -1.79 -6.24
N VAL A 35 -10.04 -1.81 -6.61
CA VAL A 35 -9.58 -2.12 -7.97
C VAL A 35 -8.81 -3.43 -7.97
N THR A 36 -9.45 -4.44 -8.56
CA THR A 36 -8.90 -5.79 -8.77
C THR A 36 -8.71 -6.05 -10.26
N GLY A 37 -7.91 -7.07 -10.60
CA GLY A 37 -7.70 -7.46 -11.99
C GLY A 37 -6.56 -8.44 -12.15
N GLY A 38 -6.31 -8.84 -13.39
CA GLY A 38 -5.25 -9.80 -13.70
C GLY A 38 -3.86 -9.29 -13.29
N ALA A 39 -3.04 -10.19 -12.74
CA ALA A 39 -1.64 -9.92 -12.39
C ALA A 39 -0.68 -10.15 -13.58
N LYS A 40 -1.15 -10.72 -14.70
CA LYS A 40 -0.34 -10.84 -15.91
C LYS A 40 -0.10 -9.45 -16.49
N ASN A 41 1.17 -9.10 -16.70
CA ASN A 41 1.52 -7.83 -17.34
C ASN A 41 0.96 -7.78 -18.76
N PHE A 42 0.36 -6.65 -19.11
CA PHE A 42 -0.18 -6.39 -20.44
C PHE A 42 0.14 -4.97 -20.87
N TYR A 43 0.14 -4.73 -22.18
CA TYR A 43 0.35 -3.41 -22.73
C TYR A 43 -1.00 -2.73 -22.98
N LEU A 44 -1.24 -1.62 -22.27
CA LEU A 44 -2.35 -0.73 -22.60
C LEU A 44 -1.92 0.25 -23.69
N LYS A 45 -2.73 0.35 -24.75
CA LYS A 45 -2.61 1.44 -25.74
C LYS A 45 -2.64 2.78 -25.00
N ALA A 46 -1.78 3.71 -25.41
CA ALA A 46 -1.60 5.00 -24.73
C ALA A 46 -2.91 5.76 -24.48
N ARG A 47 -3.84 5.75 -25.44
CA ARG A 47 -5.17 6.37 -25.30
C ARG A 47 -5.98 5.81 -24.13
N ILE A 48 -6.05 4.48 -24.00
CA ILE A 48 -6.80 3.81 -22.93
C ILE A 48 -6.10 4.05 -21.58
N LYS A 49 -4.77 3.92 -21.55
CA LYS A 49 -3.98 4.21 -20.34
C LYS A 49 -4.26 5.63 -19.83
N ASN A 50 -4.23 6.62 -20.71
CA ASN A 50 -4.46 8.01 -20.35
C ASN A 50 -5.89 8.27 -19.84
N MET A 51 -6.90 7.67 -20.49
CA MET A 51 -8.29 7.79 -20.03
C MET A 51 -8.48 7.13 -18.65
N PHE A 52 -7.92 5.95 -18.45
CA PHE A 52 -7.96 5.23 -17.17
C PHE A 52 -7.30 6.04 -16.04
N HIS A 53 -6.07 6.52 -16.27
CA HIS A 53 -5.35 7.32 -15.27
C HIS A 53 -6.12 8.61 -14.93
N ARG A 54 -6.59 9.35 -15.95
CA ARG A 54 -7.35 10.58 -15.74
C ARG A 54 -8.64 10.34 -14.97
N GLY A 55 -9.37 9.29 -15.29
CA GLY A 55 -10.62 8.93 -14.59
C GLY A 55 -10.36 8.63 -13.12
N LEU A 56 -9.37 7.78 -12.81
CA LEU A 56 -9.03 7.43 -11.43
C LEU A 56 -8.54 8.63 -10.62
N ILE A 57 -7.65 9.45 -11.19
CA ILE A 57 -7.17 10.68 -10.55
C ILE A 57 -8.35 11.61 -10.26
N LYS A 58 -9.22 11.82 -11.26
CA LYS A 58 -10.37 12.70 -11.13
C LYS A 58 -11.27 12.27 -9.98
N VAL A 59 -11.68 11.00 -9.95
CA VAL A 59 -12.56 10.48 -8.88
C VAL A 59 -11.91 10.63 -7.52
N ALA A 60 -10.65 10.19 -7.37
CA ALA A 60 -9.92 10.29 -6.11
C ALA A 60 -9.89 11.73 -5.57
N GLN A 61 -9.61 12.70 -6.44
CA GLN A 61 -9.52 14.11 -6.07
C GLN A 61 -10.89 14.76 -5.82
N THR A 62 -11.93 14.40 -6.58
CA THR A 62 -13.23 15.07 -6.46
C THR A 62 -14.05 14.58 -5.28
N THR A 63 -13.95 13.29 -4.96
CA THR A 63 -14.77 12.70 -3.88
C THR A 63 -13.99 12.50 -2.59
N GLY A 64 -12.65 12.62 -2.61
CA GLY A 64 -11.81 12.17 -1.51
C GLY A 64 -11.94 10.65 -1.32
N ALA A 65 -11.90 9.90 -2.42
CA ALA A 65 -12.00 8.44 -2.35
C ALA A 65 -10.65 7.80 -1.99
N TRP A 66 -10.68 6.74 -1.18
CA TRP A 66 -9.55 5.82 -1.09
C TRP A 66 -9.67 4.76 -2.17
N ILE A 67 -8.58 4.53 -2.89
CA ILE A 67 -8.47 3.49 -3.90
C ILE A 67 -7.69 2.32 -3.29
N ILE A 68 -8.34 1.18 -3.12
CA ILE A 68 -7.73 -0.04 -2.56
C ILE A 68 -7.35 -0.97 -3.70
N THR A 69 -6.13 -1.49 -3.69
CA THR A 69 -5.63 -2.40 -4.73
C THR A 69 -4.73 -3.49 -4.17
N GLY A 70 -4.53 -4.59 -4.90
CA GLY A 70 -3.78 -5.78 -4.44
C GLY A 70 -2.27 -5.62 -4.29
N GLY A 71 -1.76 -4.39 -4.34
CA GLY A 71 -0.39 -4.00 -3.94
C GLY A 71 0.79 -4.57 -4.73
N THR A 72 0.56 -5.47 -5.69
CA THR A 72 1.62 -5.99 -6.55
C THR A 72 1.93 -5.03 -7.70
N HIS A 73 3.19 -4.97 -8.11
CA HIS A 73 3.61 -4.19 -9.28
C HIS A 73 3.40 -4.97 -10.60
N ALA A 74 2.20 -5.52 -10.79
CA ALA A 74 1.87 -6.34 -11.94
C ALA A 74 0.46 -6.07 -12.48
N GLY A 75 0.28 -6.24 -13.79
CA GLY A 75 -1.01 -6.15 -14.47
C GLY A 75 -1.80 -4.86 -14.16
N VAL A 76 -3.05 -5.01 -13.74
CA VAL A 76 -3.94 -3.86 -13.46
C VAL A 76 -3.43 -3.00 -12.30
N MET A 77 -2.97 -3.64 -11.23
CA MET A 77 -2.47 -2.97 -10.01
C MET A 77 -1.29 -2.04 -10.31
N LYS A 78 -0.43 -2.42 -11.25
CA LYS A 78 0.67 -1.55 -11.74
C LYS A 78 0.15 -0.25 -12.35
N HIS A 79 -0.93 -0.31 -13.15
CA HIS A 79 -1.49 0.90 -13.76
C HIS A 79 -2.19 1.80 -12.73
N VAL A 80 -2.86 1.22 -11.74
CA VAL A 80 -3.45 1.96 -10.63
C VAL A 80 -2.38 2.71 -9.84
N GLY A 81 -1.30 2.02 -9.45
CA GLY A 81 -0.19 2.63 -8.72
C GLY A 81 0.54 3.74 -9.49
N GLN A 82 0.55 3.67 -10.82
CA GLN A 82 1.06 4.75 -11.67
C GLN A 82 0.09 5.94 -11.79
N ALA A 83 -1.21 5.70 -11.67
CA ALA A 83 -2.22 6.74 -11.80
C ALA A 83 -2.39 7.55 -10.51
N VAL A 84 -2.46 6.89 -9.36
CA VAL A 84 -2.82 7.52 -8.09
C VAL A 84 -1.81 7.12 -7.03
N ARG A 85 -0.95 8.07 -6.62
CA ARG A 85 0.09 7.83 -5.61
C ARG A 85 -0.40 8.15 -4.19
N ASP A 86 -1.14 9.24 -4.02
CA ASP A 86 -1.44 9.77 -2.69
C ASP A 86 -2.77 9.26 -2.11
N ASN A 87 -3.70 8.82 -2.96
CA ASN A 87 -5.01 8.30 -2.55
C ASN A 87 -5.13 6.77 -2.70
N ALA A 88 -4.03 6.08 -2.98
CA ALA A 88 -4.03 4.64 -3.20
C ALA A 88 -3.46 3.88 -1.99
N LEU A 89 -4.26 2.96 -1.47
CA LEU A 89 -3.90 1.96 -0.48
C LEU A 89 -3.63 0.63 -1.19
N SER A 90 -2.45 0.08 -0.95
CA SER A 90 -1.99 -1.18 -1.52
C SER A 90 -2.00 -2.25 -0.44
N MET A 91 -2.69 -3.37 -0.66
CA MET A 91 -2.75 -4.51 0.24
C MET A 91 -2.12 -5.73 -0.43
N ALA A 92 -1.07 -6.30 0.15
CA ALA A 92 -0.40 -7.49 -0.38
C ALA A 92 -0.22 -8.55 0.71
N THR A 93 -0.26 -9.84 0.37
CA THR A 93 0.10 -10.90 1.32
C THR A 93 1.58 -10.82 1.61
N TRP A 94 1.95 -10.94 2.89
CA TRP A 94 3.37 -10.99 3.28
C TRP A 94 4.13 -12.12 2.56
N GLY A 95 3.47 -13.25 2.33
CA GLY A 95 4.06 -14.41 1.66
C GLY A 95 4.48 -14.17 0.21
N ILE A 96 3.88 -13.18 -0.49
CA ILE A 96 4.13 -12.89 -1.90
C ILE A 96 5.11 -11.72 -2.07
N ILE A 97 5.46 -11.03 -0.99
CA ILE A 97 6.40 -9.91 -1.02
C ILE A 97 7.82 -10.40 -1.26
N HIS A 98 8.41 -9.95 -2.37
CA HIS A 98 9.83 -10.14 -2.66
C HIS A 98 10.71 -9.30 -1.72
N ASN A 99 11.87 -9.85 -1.34
CA ASN A 99 12.81 -9.20 -0.42
C ASN A 99 12.18 -8.80 0.93
N LYS A 100 11.16 -9.54 1.39
CA LYS A 100 10.46 -9.29 2.65
C LYS A 100 11.38 -9.27 3.86
N ASP A 101 12.50 -10.00 3.80
CA ASP A 101 13.47 -10.08 4.88
C ASP A 101 14.16 -8.73 5.13
N ALA A 102 14.33 -7.90 4.10
CA ALA A 102 14.83 -6.53 4.25
C ALA A 102 13.82 -5.58 4.92
N LEU A 103 12.55 -5.98 5.02
CA LEU A 103 11.50 -5.25 5.73
C LEU A 103 11.30 -5.76 7.16
N VAL A 104 11.87 -6.92 7.52
CA VAL A 104 11.87 -7.45 8.88
C VAL A 104 12.99 -6.78 9.66
N ARG A 105 12.63 -6.02 10.70
CA ARG A 105 13.60 -5.49 11.65
C ARG A 105 13.69 -6.40 12.89
N PRO A 106 14.89 -6.74 13.39
CA PRO A 106 15.09 -7.69 14.51
C PRO A 106 14.42 -7.29 15.84
N GLU A 107 14.01 -6.03 16.00
CA GLU A 107 13.40 -5.52 17.24
C GLU A 107 11.94 -5.99 17.44
N VAL A 108 11.41 -6.87 16.58
CA VAL A 108 10.00 -7.30 16.59
C VAL A 108 9.87 -8.81 16.38
N GLN A 109 10.27 -9.61 17.38
CA GLN A 109 9.92 -11.03 17.45
C GLN A 109 8.81 -11.28 18.47
N SER A 110 7.57 -11.32 17.96
CA SER A 110 6.39 -12.01 18.51
C SER A 110 5.21 -11.53 17.68
N LEU A 111 4.36 -12.31 17.02
CA LEU A 111 3.90 -13.69 17.17
C LEU A 111 3.24 -14.07 15.81
N HIS A 112 3.22 -15.36 15.44
CA HIS A 112 2.47 -15.97 14.30
C HIS A 112 2.89 -15.57 12.87
N LEU A 113 3.86 -16.30 12.32
CA LEU A 113 4.52 -16.03 11.03
C LEU A 113 3.80 -16.52 9.76
N HIS A 114 2.55 -17.00 9.82
CA HIS A 114 1.92 -17.64 8.65
C HIS A 114 0.72 -16.90 8.02
N THR A 115 0.18 -15.83 8.62
CA THR A 115 -1.08 -15.21 8.15
C THR A 115 -1.07 -13.68 8.25
N SER A 116 -0.05 -13.00 7.72
CA SER A 116 0.01 -11.53 7.73
C SER A 116 -0.15 -10.91 6.33
N TRP A 117 -0.79 -9.74 6.28
CA TRP A 117 -0.86 -8.85 5.11
C TRP A 117 -0.02 -7.61 5.37
N THR A 118 0.41 -6.94 4.30
CA THR A 118 1.06 -5.63 4.34
C THR A 118 0.14 -4.61 3.70
N VAL A 119 -0.06 -3.51 4.41
CA VAL A 119 -0.73 -2.32 3.89
C VAL A 119 0.35 -1.28 3.59
N CYS A 120 0.43 -0.80 2.34
CA CYS A 120 1.28 0.32 1.93
C CYS A 120 0.40 1.50 1.47
N VAL A 121 0.76 2.74 1.84
CA VAL A 121 0.24 3.95 1.17
C VAL A 121 1.17 4.27 0.02
N SER A 122 0.63 4.33 -1.20
CA SER A 122 1.35 4.37 -2.49
C SER A 122 1.98 3.04 -2.92
N SER A 123 2.05 2.82 -4.24
CA SER A 123 2.46 1.55 -4.85
C SER A 123 3.85 1.12 -4.35
N CYS A 124 3.91 -0.03 -3.66
CA CYS A 124 5.14 -0.57 -3.09
C CYS A 124 6.11 -0.99 -4.23
N LYS A 125 7.00 -0.08 -4.67
CA LYS A 125 8.19 -0.40 -5.47
C LYS A 125 9.27 -0.96 -4.54
N MET A 126 9.24 -2.25 -4.26
CA MET A 126 10.24 -2.90 -3.40
C MET A 126 11.51 -3.26 -4.16
N GLN A 127 12.29 -2.25 -4.55
CA GLN A 127 13.61 -2.46 -5.16
C GLN A 127 14.79 -2.05 -4.24
N HIS A 128 14.59 -1.27 -3.16
CA HIS A 128 15.68 -0.84 -2.26
C HIS A 128 15.27 -0.79 -0.76
N PRO A 129 16.18 -1.06 0.19
CA PRO A 129 15.89 -1.05 1.63
C PRO A 129 15.74 0.38 2.20
N PRO A 130 14.85 0.58 3.19
CA PRO A 130 14.63 1.88 3.83
C PRO A 130 15.65 2.25 4.94
N PRO A 131 15.85 3.55 5.25
CA PRO A 131 16.68 4.00 6.38
C PRO A 131 16.00 3.74 7.76
N PRO A 132 16.79 3.66 8.86
CA PRO A 132 16.28 3.34 10.20
C PRO A 132 15.44 4.47 10.83
N PRO A 133 14.39 4.16 11.62
CA PRO A 133 13.53 5.15 12.29
C PRO A 133 14.09 5.60 13.66
N PRO A 134 13.65 6.77 14.18
CA PRO A 134 13.93 7.18 15.56
C PRO A 134 13.15 6.31 16.58
N PRO A 135 13.63 6.16 17.82
CA PRO A 135 13.04 5.24 18.78
C PRO A 135 11.79 5.85 19.44
N LEU A 136 10.69 5.08 19.58
CA LEU A 136 9.98 4.80 20.85
C LEU A 136 8.57 4.15 20.72
N SER A 137 8.31 3.28 21.71
CA SER A 137 7.07 2.72 22.31
C SER A 137 5.97 2.04 21.46
N ALA A 138 5.92 0.70 21.63
CA ALA A 138 4.76 -0.21 21.63
C ALA A 138 3.82 -0.25 20.40
N GLY A 139 3.98 -1.32 19.61
CA GLY A 139 2.84 -2.10 19.10
C GLY A 139 2.46 -1.97 17.62
N LEU A 140 2.86 -0.90 16.92
CA LEU A 140 2.59 -0.71 15.50
C LEU A 140 3.84 -0.14 14.81
N PHE A 141 4.50 -0.94 13.97
CA PHE A 141 5.69 -0.51 13.25
C PHE A 141 5.32 0.09 11.90
N SER A 142 5.45 1.42 11.80
CA SER A 142 5.43 2.17 10.54
C SER A 142 6.87 2.35 10.05
N SER A 143 7.15 1.97 8.80
CA SER A 143 8.45 2.27 8.17
C SER A 143 8.27 3.02 6.86
N THR A 144 9.31 3.74 6.46
CA THR A 144 9.32 4.70 5.35
C THR A 144 10.20 4.20 4.21
N LEU A 145 9.67 3.91 3.02
CA LEU A 145 10.49 3.57 1.85
C LEU A 145 10.99 4.85 1.14
N PRO A 146 12.27 4.91 0.72
CA PRO A 146 12.81 6.01 -0.08
C PRO A 146 12.29 5.95 -1.52
N ASP A 147 12.01 7.11 -2.11
CA ASP A 147 11.52 7.24 -3.48
C ASP A 147 12.64 6.91 -4.47
N GLY A 148 12.50 5.83 -5.24
CA GLY A 148 13.44 5.45 -6.30
C GLY A 148 13.26 6.33 -7.55
N HIS A 149 14.31 7.07 -7.90
CA HIS A 149 14.49 7.74 -9.18
C HIS A 149 14.56 6.75 -10.35
#